data_AF-A0A7C4HM89-F1
#
_entry.id   AF-A0A7C4HM89-F1
#
_cell.length_a   1.000
_cell.length_b   1.000
_cell.length_c   1.000
_cell.angle_alpha   90.00
_cell.angle_beta   90.00
_cell.angle_gamma   90.00
#
_symmetry.space_group_name_H-M   'P 1'
#
loop_
_entity.id
_entity.type
_entity.pdbx_description
1 polymer ?
#
loop_
_entity_poly.entity_id
_entity_poly.type
_entity_poly.pdbx_seq_one_letter_code
_entity_poly.pdbx_strand_id
1 'polypeptide(L)'
;MPCRLMPGQSANADWEAPAGTTVHLSVRADGDDPQALELDFIRYDGATIRSDPAEIIVASGRKPLVVGLRGLSGGARGWLIETGQAGAERRLRRLRYSPLDPARDYIVEGK
;
A
#
# COMPACT_ATOMS: atom_id res chain seq x y z
N MET A 1 3.62 4.23 19.02
CA MET A 1 3.69 2.84 18.54
C MET A 1 4.42 2.75 17.21
N PRO A 2 5.29 1.73 17.02
CA PRO A 2 5.99 1.49 15.76
C PRO A 2 5.02 1.08 14.64
N CYS A 3 5.44 1.24 13.38
CA CYS A 3 4.76 0.68 12.20
C CYS A 3 4.58 -0.84 12.37
N ARG A 4 3.40 -1.37 12.04
CA ARG A 4 2.92 -2.68 12.49
C ARG A 4 2.74 -3.72 11.38
N LEU A 5 2.47 -3.33 10.14
CA LEU A 5 2.34 -4.31 9.05
C LEU A 5 3.69 -4.99 8.86
N MET A 6 3.82 -6.29 9.04
CA MET A 6 5.04 -7.04 8.72
C MET A 6 4.80 -7.89 7.48
N PRO A 7 5.83 -8.22 6.67
CA PRO A 7 5.66 -9.25 5.64
C PRO A 7 5.11 -10.52 6.28
N GLY A 8 4.09 -11.13 5.68
CA GLY A 8 3.53 -12.35 6.22
C GLY A 8 4.55 -13.49 6.15
N GLN A 9 4.61 -14.31 7.20
CA GLN A 9 5.56 -15.44 7.25
C GLN A 9 4.98 -16.73 6.66
N SER A 10 3.68 -16.72 6.35
CA SER A 10 3.02 -17.84 5.71
C SER A 10 3.02 -17.65 4.19
N ALA A 11 3.06 -18.76 3.43
CA ALA A 11 2.94 -18.76 1.96
C ALA A 11 1.62 -18.14 1.43
N ASN A 12 0.76 -17.69 2.35
CA ASN A 12 -0.60 -17.28 2.11
C ASN A 12 -0.94 -15.90 2.70
N ALA A 13 0.00 -15.16 3.26
CA ALA A 13 -0.26 -13.79 3.72
C ALA A 13 0.86 -12.88 3.21
N ASP A 14 0.49 -11.80 2.53
CA ASP A 14 1.46 -10.82 2.05
C ASP A 14 1.90 -9.90 3.19
N TRP A 15 0.96 -9.49 4.04
CA TRP A 15 1.20 -8.63 5.20
C TRP A 15 0.39 -9.12 6.41
N GLU A 16 0.98 -9.05 7.60
CA GLU A 16 0.39 -9.46 8.87
C GLU A 16 0.55 -8.38 9.94
N ALA A 17 -0.50 -8.23 10.76
CA ALA A 17 -0.52 -7.44 11.99
C ALA A 17 -1.65 -7.98 12.90
N PRO A 18 -1.66 -7.67 14.21
CA PRO A 18 -2.76 -8.10 15.08
C PRO A 18 -4.11 -7.55 14.60
N ALA A 19 -5.14 -8.40 14.55
CA ALA A 19 -6.49 -7.98 14.20
C ALA A 19 -6.99 -6.84 15.11
N GLY A 20 -7.74 -5.89 14.55
CA GLY A 20 -8.16 -4.66 15.21
C GLY A 20 -7.12 -3.54 15.20
N THR A 21 -5.92 -3.77 14.64
CA THR A 21 -4.91 -2.71 14.47
C THR A 21 -5.33 -1.73 13.38
N THR A 22 -5.34 -0.43 13.68
CA THR A 22 -5.43 0.63 12.67
C THR A 22 -4.07 0.87 12.02
N VAL A 23 -4.04 0.92 10.68
CA VAL A 23 -2.85 1.20 9.88
C VAL A 23 -3.17 2.32 8.90
N HIS A 24 -2.24 3.26 8.77
CA HIS A 24 -2.31 4.33 7.77
C HIS A 24 -1.33 4.03 6.64
N LEU A 25 -1.83 3.96 5.42
CA LEU A 25 -1.09 3.66 4.21
C LEU A 25 -1.10 4.87 3.28
N SER A 26 0.02 5.17 2.65
CA SER A 26 0.13 6.19 1.61
C SER A 26 1.00 5.69 0.47
N VAL A 27 0.87 6.32 -0.69
CA VAL A 27 1.76 6.06 -1.83
C VAL A 27 2.64 7.27 -2.04
N ARG A 28 3.93 7.03 -2.24
CA ARG A 28 4.89 8.09 -2.56
C ARG A 28 5.69 7.74 -3.79
N ALA A 29 5.77 8.67 -4.73
CA ALA A 29 6.63 8.53 -5.90
C ALA A 29 8.12 8.49 -5.52
N ASP A 30 8.91 7.74 -6.29
CA ASP A 30 10.37 7.76 -6.31
C ASP A 30 10.82 8.93 -7.23
N GLY A 31 11.71 9.80 -6.74
CA GLY A 31 12.36 10.85 -7.55
C GLY A 31 11.93 12.27 -7.18
N ASP A 32 12.27 13.23 -8.05
CA ASP A 32 12.05 14.67 -7.84
C ASP A 32 10.61 15.13 -8.16
N ASP A 33 9.82 14.26 -8.80
CA ASP A 33 8.40 14.50 -9.07
C ASP A 33 7.53 13.72 -8.06
N PRO A 34 7.11 14.37 -6.95
CA PRO A 34 6.27 13.74 -5.94
C PRO A 34 4.87 13.41 -6.45
N GLN A 35 4.44 13.96 -7.59
CA GLN A 35 3.12 13.75 -8.19
C GLN A 35 3.13 12.68 -9.28
N ALA A 36 4.28 12.07 -9.59
CA ALA A 36 4.37 11.06 -10.65
C ALA A 36 3.45 9.83 -10.43
N LEU A 37 3.06 9.57 -9.18
CA LEU A 37 2.11 8.53 -8.79
C LEU A 37 1.03 9.10 -7.86
N GLU A 38 -0.20 8.69 -8.12
CA GLU A 38 -1.37 8.95 -7.28
C GLU A 38 -2.00 7.61 -6.87
N LEU A 39 -2.51 7.55 -5.63
CA LEU A 39 -3.32 6.43 -5.17
C LEU A 39 -4.73 6.52 -5.79
N ASP A 40 -5.15 5.51 -6.55
CA ASP A 40 -6.54 5.42 -7.03
C ASP A 40 -7.42 4.76 -5.95
N PHE A 41 -6.96 3.62 -5.41
CA PHE A 41 -7.63 2.95 -4.31
C PHE A 41 -6.72 1.97 -3.55
N ILE A 42 -7.13 1.66 -2.32
CA ILE A 42 -6.70 0.45 -1.60
C ILE A 42 -7.94 -0.43 -1.38
N ARG A 43 -7.82 -1.72 -1.69
CA ARG A 43 -8.82 -2.73 -1.35
C ARG A 43 -8.28 -3.67 -0.28
N TYR A 44 -9.04 -3.79 0.80
CA TYR A 44 -8.72 -4.65 1.94
C TYR A 44 -10.01 -5.13 2.60
N ASP A 45 -10.09 -6.43 2.91
CA ASP A 45 -11.27 -7.07 3.50
C ASP A 45 -12.62 -6.70 2.84
N GLY A 46 -12.63 -6.63 1.50
CA GLY A 46 -13.83 -6.26 0.73
C GLY A 46 -14.15 -4.76 0.71
N ALA A 47 -13.55 -3.95 1.59
CA ALA A 47 -13.66 -2.50 1.56
C ALA A 47 -12.76 -1.90 0.47
N THR A 48 -13.23 -0.82 -0.16
CA THR A 48 -12.44 0.00 -1.10
C THR A 48 -12.27 1.38 -0.50
N ILE A 49 -11.03 1.82 -0.32
CA ILE A 49 -10.66 3.09 0.29
C ILE A 49 -9.99 3.94 -0.78
N ARG A 50 -10.45 5.18 -0.92
CA ARG A 50 -10.00 6.12 -1.97
C ARG A 50 -9.43 7.42 -1.37
N SER A 51 -8.92 7.34 -0.14
CA SER A 51 -8.27 8.45 0.56
C SER A 51 -6.78 8.23 0.61
N ASP A 52 -6.01 9.32 0.62
CA ASP A 52 -4.58 9.32 0.90
C ASP A 52 -4.28 10.32 2.04
N PRO A 53 -3.80 9.86 3.21
CA PRO A 53 -3.56 8.46 3.56
C PRO A 53 -4.84 7.63 3.65
N ALA A 54 -4.73 6.36 3.30
CA ALA A 54 -5.76 5.34 3.48
C ALA A 54 -5.67 4.77 4.90
N GLU A 55 -6.77 4.77 5.64
CA GLU A 55 -6.87 4.12 6.94
C GLU A 55 -7.52 2.74 6.79
N ILE A 56 -6.85 1.69 7.27
CA ILE A 56 -7.39 0.33 7.33
C ILE A 56 -7.40 -0.17 8.77
N ILE A 57 -8.40 -0.97 9.11
CA ILE A 57 -8.41 -1.76 10.35
C ILE A 57 -8.12 -3.20 9.96
N VAL A 58 -7.03 -3.76 10.48
CA VAL A 58 -6.57 -5.11 10.17
C VAL A 58 -7.63 -6.11 10.62
N ALA A 59 -8.19 -6.84 9.67
CA ALA A 59 -9.21 -7.84 9.94
C ALA A 59 -8.56 -9.19 10.31
N SER A 60 -9.33 -10.07 10.93
CA SER A 60 -8.87 -11.43 11.20
C SER A 60 -8.88 -12.29 9.92
N GLY A 61 -7.98 -13.27 9.86
CA GLY A 61 -7.86 -14.19 8.73
C GLY A 61 -7.12 -13.60 7.52
N ARG A 62 -7.03 -14.40 6.45
CA ARG A 62 -6.30 -14.03 5.22
C ARG A 62 -7.07 -12.98 4.43
N LYS A 63 -6.52 -11.77 4.32
CA LYS A 63 -7.10 -10.67 3.53
C LYS A 63 -6.06 -10.11 2.56
N PRO A 64 -6.30 -10.13 1.24
CA PRO A 64 -5.40 -9.50 0.28
C PRO A 64 -5.42 -7.98 0.45
N LEU A 65 -4.26 -7.35 0.31
CA LEU A 65 -4.10 -5.90 0.20
C LEU A 65 -3.79 -5.57 -1.26
N VAL A 66 -4.76 -4.95 -1.94
CA VAL A 66 -4.63 -4.57 -3.35
C VAL A 66 -4.52 -3.06 -3.44
N VAL A 67 -3.54 -2.56 -4.17
CA VAL A 67 -3.30 -1.12 -4.35
C VAL A 67 -3.43 -0.78 -5.83
N GLY A 68 -4.43 0.04 -6.15
CA GLY A 68 -4.61 0.64 -7.46
C GLY A 68 -3.90 1.99 -7.52
N LEU A 69 -3.10 2.22 -8.57
CA LEU A 69 -2.34 3.45 -8.76
C LEU A 69 -2.66 4.09 -10.10
N ARG A 70 -2.59 5.41 -10.13
CA ARG A 70 -2.59 6.19 -11.36
C ARG A 70 -1.22 6.83 -11.54
N GLY A 71 -0.57 6.59 -12.67
CA GLY A 71 0.64 7.33 -13.04
C GLY A 71 0.27 8.59 -13.80
N LEU A 72 0.83 9.72 -13.38
CA LEU A 72 0.72 10.98 -14.13
C LEU A 72 1.84 11.12 -15.18
N SER A 73 2.84 10.24 -15.13
CA SER A 73 3.93 10.13 -16.10
C SER A 73 4.27 8.67 -16.44
N GLY A 74 4.75 8.45 -17.67
CA GLY A 74 5.09 7.11 -18.15
C GLY A 74 6.24 6.50 -17.36
N GLY A 75 6.02 5.31 -16.78
CA GLY A 75 7.06 4.57 -16.06
C GLY A 75 7.31 5.02 -14.62
N ALA A 76 6.39 5.81 -14.04
CA ALA A 76 6.46 6.26 -12.66
C ALA A 76 6.63 5.11 -11.65
N ARG A 77 7.46 5.33 -10.63
CA ARG A 77 7.81 4.36 -9.58
C ARG A 77 7.56 4.98 -8.22
N GLY A 78 7.39 4.15 -7.21
CA GLY A 78 7.17 4.64 -5.85
C GLY A 78 7.14 3.54 -4.81
N TRP A 79 6.62 3.90 -3.64
CA TRP A 79 6.52 3.01 -2.50
C TRP A 79 5.14 3.09 -1.86
N LEU A 80 4.64 1.93 -1.42
CA LEU A 80 3.63 1.87 -0.38
C LEU A 80 4.31 2.13 0.96
N ILE A 81 3.86 3.15 1.68
CA ILE A 81 4.40 3.59 2.97
C ILE A 81 3.36 3.38 4.05
N GLU A 82 3.76 2.75 5.15
CA GLU A 82 3.00 2.74 6.40
C GLU A 82 3.49 3.87 7.30
N THR A 83 2.56 4.66 7.82
CA THR A 83 2.84 5.71 8.81
C THR A 83 2.36 5.28 10.18
N GLY A 84 3.30 5.06 11.09
CA GLY A 84 3.07 4.76 12.50
C GLY A 84 2.84 6.01 13.34
N GLN A 85 2.69 5.83 14.65
CA GLN A 85 2.49 6.96 15.55
C GLN A 85 3.76 7.83 15.66
N ALA A 86 3.56 9.11 16.00
CA ALA A 86 4.60 10.13 15.99
C ALA A 86 5.24 10.38 14.60
N GLY A 87 4.56 9.97 13.52
CA GLY A 87 4.98 10.23 12.14
C GLY A 87 6.10 9.31 11.64
N ALA A 88 6.40 8.21 12.35
CA ALA A 88 7.39 7.24 11.89
C ALA A 88 6.92 6.59 10.59
N GLU A 89 7.75 6.60 9.55
CA GLU A 89 7.41 6.00 8.25
C GLU A 89 8.16 4.72 8.00
N ARG A 90 7.51 3.77 7.33
CA ARG A 90 8.12 2.52 6.89
C ARG A 90 7.72 2.20 5.46
N ARG A 91 8.72 1.96 4.61
CA ARG A 91 8.52 1.48 3.24
C ARG A 91 8.14 0.00 3.26
N LEU A 92 6.99 -0.34 2.70
CA LEU A 92 6.50 -1.71 2.64
C LEU A 92 6.89 -2.38 1.31
N ARG A 93 6.51 -1.77 0.19
CA ARG A 93 6.69 -2.38 -1.14
C ARG A 93 6.99 -1.34 -2.19
N ARG A 94 7.85 -1.70 -3.14
CA ARG A 94 8.10 -0.90 -4.33
C ARG A 94 7.01 -1.11 -5.36
N LEU A 95 6.48 -0.01 -5.88
CA LEU A 95 5.40 0.07 -6.85
C LEU A 95 5.94 0.61 -8.18
N ARG A 96 5.35 0.22 -9.31
CA ARG A 96 5.75 0.69 -10.65
C ARG A 96 4.56 0.77 -11.58
N TYR A 97 4.12 1.98 -11.91
CA TYR A 97 3.13 2.24 -12.94
C TYR A 97 3.64 1.87 -14.35
N SER A 98 2.77 1.27 -15.16
CA SER A 98 3.02 0.97 -16.57
C SER A 98 1.92 1.58 -17.45
N PRO A 99 2.22 2.56 -18.31
CA PRO A 99 1.21 3.18 -19.17
C PRO A 99 0.66 2.23 -20.26
N LEU A 100 1.37 1.14 -20.55
CA LEU A 100 0.92 0.08 -21.46
C LEU A 100 -0.07 -0.91 -20.81
N ASP A 101 -0.24 -0.80 -19.49
CA ASP A 101 -1.16 -1.63 -18.69
C ASP A 101 -1.65 -0.81 -17.48
N PRO A 102 -2.48 0.24 -17.71
CA PRO A 102 -2.82 1.24 -16.70
C PRO A 102 -3.75 0.73 -15.59
N ALA A 103 -4.19 -0.53 -15.67
CA ALA A 103 -5.19 -1.14 -14.79
C ALA A 103 -4.64 -2.30 -13.95
N ARG A 104 -3.31 -2.46 -13.81
CA ARG A 104 -2.79 -3.43 -12.84
C ARG A 104 -3.02 -2.93 -11.44
N ASP A 105 -4.07 -3.48 -10.83
CA ASP A 105 -4.12 -3.81 -9.41
C ASP A 105 -2.74 -4.36 -9.00
N TYR A 106 -1.95 -3.57 -8.28
CA TYR A 106 -0.73 -4.10 -7.68
C TYR A 106 -1.18 -4.91 -6.48
N ILE A 107 -1.11 -6.24 -6.62
CA ILE A 107 -1.07 -7.10 -5.45
C ILE A 107 0.28 -6.81 -4.79
N VAL A 108 0.22 -6.14 -3.65
CA VAL A 108 1.40 -5.78 -2.88
C VAL A 108 1.81 -7.00 -2.08
N GLU A 109 2.53 -7.91 -2.73
CA GLU A 109 3.11 -9.09 -2.08
C GLU A 109 4.28 -8.65 -1.18
N GLY A 110 4.18 -8.87 0.13
CA GLY A 110 5.33 -8.76 1.03
C GLY A 110 6.28 -9.90 0.73
N LYS A 111 7.58 -9.62 0.61
CA LYS A 111 8.60 -10.67 0.55
C LYS A 111 9.12 -10.93 1.96
#